data_AF-A0A7S3QN01-F1
#
_entry.id   AF-A0A7S3QN01-F1
#
_cell.length_a   1.000
_cell.length_b   1.000
_cell.length_c   1.000
_cell.angle_alpha   90.00
_cell.angle_beta   90.00
_cell.angle_gamma   90.00
#
_symmetry.space_group_name_H-M   'P 1'
#
loop_
_entity.id
_entity.type
_entity.pdbx_description
1 polymer ?
#
loop_
_entity_poly.entity_id
_entity_poly.type
_entity_poly.pdbx_seq_one_letter_code
_entity_poly.pdbx_strand_id
1 'polypeptide(L)'
;MLLNFSNFKSFMSRWLFSVSHKDIGILYLSFALFAGLVGTSLSMFIRLELGLAGRGLLDGAGQLYNVIITGHGILPDELIPLSILYSNILHYGPPSRNANTLEVSRDIQRNSPQRIIKPLTDHPYHTELGPYLAGFLEGDGTIYVPPRFRNDSGDILYCQISVAFDVRELVFAEYLMSKLGGTVENHGTYVRWVVTAFNELVFIANLINGHMRTPKIAALSRLINFLHLHYPLLPVDNLKPLDTSPIDSNAWLSGMWDADGGFVLTISKAKDMRLGGVDRVKIMAKIELTTEYKRGVDLTLSTSSYYPILRTIADYFKVRTVRDVERLRDGTYYYSFVVETSSYLSNNNVVAYLNEYPLFTTRYLNYLRWLEVHNIMLRGEHLTLSGLNRCWEIKSDFNTNLSPKHITWYHLNNFYI
;
A
#
# COMPACT_ATOMS: atom_id res chain seq x y z
N MET A 1 33.54 -51.85 -18.23
CA MET A 1 33.42 -50.48 -18.77
C MET A 1 33.33 -49.53 -17.57
N LEU A 2 34.48 -49.12 -17.04
CA LEU A 2 34.56 -48.31 -15.81
C LEU A 2 34.19 -46.87 -16.16
N LEU A 3 33.07 -46.39 -15.60
CA LEU A 3 32.66 -44.99 -15.71
C LEU A 3 33.74 -44.11 -15.05
N ASN A 4 34.37 -43.28 -15.87
CA ASN A 4 35.45 -42.38 -15.47
C ASN A 4 34.90 -41.36 -14.46
N PHE A 5 35.29 -41.46 -13.18
CA PHE A 5 34.79 -40.61 -12.09
C PHE A 5 34.96 -39.10 -12.34
N SER A 6 35.98 -38.71 -13.11
CA SER A 6 36.22 -37.33 -13.53
C SER A 6 35.13 -36.79 -14.47
N ASN A 7 34.68 -37.61 -15.43
CA ASN A 7 33.63 -37.25 -16.37
C ASN A 7 32.27 -37.13 -15.68
N PHE A 8 32.00 -37.99 -14.69
CA PHE A 8 30.77 -37.91 -13.89
C PHE A 8 30.72 -36.65 -13.03
N LYS A 9 31.83 -36.28 -12.39
CA LYS A 9 31.92 -35.04 -11.59
C LYS A 9 31.76 -33.80 -12.47
N SER A 10 32.37 -33.79 -13.66
CA SER A 10 32.21 -32.70 -14.64
C SER A 10 30.77 -32.59 -15.15
N PHE A 11 30.08 -33.72 -15.35
CA PHE A 11 28.68 -33.75 -15.75
C PHE A 11 27.77 -33.17 -14.65
N MET A 12 27.92 -33.65 -13.41
CA MET A 12 27.12 -33.17 -12.27
C MET A 12 27.33 -31.67 -12.01
N SER A 13 28.58 -31.19 -12.13
CA SER A 13 28.89 -29.76 -12.01
C SER A 13 28.19 -28.91 -13.08
N ARG A 14 28.08 -29.42 -14.31
CA ARG A 14 27.45 -28.67 -15.41
C ARG A 14 25.93 -28.64 -15.32
N TRP A 15 25.30 -29.69 -14.79
CA TRP A 15 23.83 -29.79 -14.80
C TRP A 15 23.19 -29.36 -13.48
N LEU A 16 23.80 -29.67 -12.33
CA LEU A 16 23.20 -29.36 -11.02
C LEU A 16 23.70 -28.04 -10.41
N PHE A 17 24.85 -27.53 -10.86
CA PHE A 17 25.47 -26.33 -10.29
C PHE A 17 25.67 -25.22 -11.33
N SER A 18 24.99 -25.28 -12.48
CA SER A 18 25.02 -24.22 -13.49
C SER A 18 24.00 -23.13 -13.21
N VAL A 19 24.42 -21.88 -13.36
CA VAL A 19 23.57 -20.67 -13.29
C VAL A 19 23.12 -20.21 -14.69
N SER A 20 23.48 -20.95 -15.73
CA SER A 20 23.10 -20.64 -17.11
C SER A 20 21.62 -20.97 -17.32
N HIS A 21 20.84 -19.98 -17.74
CA HIS A 21 19.42 -20.14 -18.07
C HIS A 21 19.16 -21.24 -19.12
N LYS A 22 20.12 -21.50 -20.02
CA LYS A 22 20.03 -22.56 -21.03
C LYS A 22 20.14 -23.96 -20.43
N ASP A 23 21.09 -24.17 -19.51
CA ASP A 23 21.31 -25.47 -18.88
C ASP A 23 20.17 -25.80 -17.90
N ILE A 24 19.73 -24.78 -17.14
CA ILE A 24 18.57 -24.86 -16.26
C ILE A 24 17.33 -25.21 -17.08
N GLY A 25 17.05 -24.49 -18.17
CA GLY A 25 15.90 -24.76 -19.04
C GLY A 25 15.89 -26.18 -19.62
N ILE A 26 17.04 -26.69 -20.08
CA ILE A 26 17.15 -28.06 -20.60
C ILE A 26 16.91 -29.11 -19.51
N LEU A 27 17.40 -28.87 -18.28
CA LEU A 27 17.17 -29.76 -17.14
C LEU A 27 15.67 -29.90 -16.83
N TYR A 28 14.96 -28.78 -16.70
CA TYR A 28 13.52 -28.77 -16.44
C TYR A 28 12.72 -29.44 -17.56
N LEU A 29 13.09 -29.19 -18.82
CA LEU A 29 12.41 -29.81 -19.96
C LEU A 29 12.61 -31.34 -19.98
N SER A 30 13.82 -31.83 -19.70
CA SER A 30 14.09 -33.27 -19.62
C SER A 30 13.34 -33.95 -18.47
N PHE A 31 13.24 -33.26 -17.33
CA PHE A 31 12.54 -33.74 -16.16
C PHE A 31 11.02 -33.73 -16.35
N ALA A 32 10.46 -32.68 -16.96
CA ALA A 32 9.04 -32.59 -17.31
C ALA A 32 8.64 -33.68 -18.31
N LEU A 33 9.47 -33.97 -19.32
CA LEU A 33 9.25 -35.06 -20.27
C LEU A 33 9.22 -36.43 -19.55
N PHE A 34 10.17 -36.67 -18.64
CA PHE A 34 10.23 -37.89 -17.86
C PHE A 34 9.00 -38.04 -16.93
N ALA A 35 8.65 -37.01 -16.18
CA ALA A 35 7.49 -37.00 -15.30
C ALA A 35 6.18 -37.20 -16.08
N GLY A 36 6.05 -36.60 -17.26
CA GLY A 36 4.91 -36.79 -18.15
C GLY A 36 4.77 -38.24 -18.65
N LEU A 37 5.88 -38.92 -18.99
CA LEU A 37 5.87 -40.33 -19.37
C LEU A 37 5.46 -41.23 -18.19
N VAL A 38 6.00 -40.97 -17.00
CA VAL A 38 5.63 -41.71 -15.77
C VAL A 38 4.14 -41.51 -15.45
N GLY A 39 3.64 -40.27 -15.48
CA GLY A 39 2.22 -39.96 -15.26
C GLY A 39 1.29 -40.64 -16.27
N THR A 40 1.69 -40.67 -17.55
CA THR A 40 0.93 -41.35 -18.61
C THR A 40 0.90 -42.87 -18.40
N SER A 41 2.02 -43.46 -17.97
CA SER A 41 2.09 -44.90 -17.67
C SER A 41 1.19 -45.29 -16.49
N LEU A 42 1.17 -44.48 -15.43
CA LEU A 42 0.29 -44.68 -14.28
C LEU A 42 -1.19 -44.51 -14.67
N SER A 43 -1.50 -43.54 -15.54
CA SER A 43 -2.87 -43.35 -16.07
C SER A 43 -3.37 -44.57 -16.85
N MET A 44 -2.52 -45.13 -17.71
CA MET A 44 -2.86 -46.37 -18.44
C MET A 44 -3.03 -47.55 -17.49
N PHE A 45 -2.22 -47.65 -16.45
CA PHE A 45 -2.34 -48.72 -15.47
C PHE A 45 -3.68 -48.66 -14.72
N ILE A 46 -4.12 -47.47 -14.30
CA ILE A 46 -5.43 -47.26 -13.67
C ILE A 46 -6.57 -47.62 -14.64
N ARG A 47 -6.45 -47.24 -15.93
CA ARG A 47 -7.45 -47.58 -16.96
C ARG A 47 -7.54 -49.08 -17.22
N LEU A 48 -6.42 -49.79 -17.22
CA LEU A 48 -6.39 -51.25 -17.38
C LEU A 48 -7.00 -51.96 -16.17
N GLU A 49 -6.74 -51.48 -14.95
CA GLU A 49 -7.33 -52.04 -13.73
C GLU A 49 -8.86 -51.84 -13.70
N LEU A 50 -9.35 -50.66 -14.10
CA LEU A 50 -10.78 -50.37 -14.20
C LEU A 50 -11.47 -51.06 -15.38
N GLY A 51 -10.71 -51.52 -16.38
CA GLY A 51 -11.23 -52.14 -17.59
C GLY A 51 -11.49 -53.65 -17.48
N LEU A 52 -11.01 -54.33 -16.43
CA LEU A 52 -11.20 -55.77 -16.20
C LEU A 52 -12.30 -56.00 -15.15
N ALA A 53 -13.36 -56.73 -15.51
CA ALA A 53 -14.41 -57.12 -14.58
C ALA A 53 -13.98 -58.37 -13.78
N GLY A 54 -13.70 -58.22 -12.47
CA GLY A 54 -13.34 -59.31 -11.56
C GLY A 54 -12.29 -58.93 -10.53
N ARG A 55 -11.51 -59.90 -10.04
CA ARG A 55 -10.24 -59.61 -9.34
C ARG A 55 -9.28 -59.04 -10.40
N GLY A 56 -9.11 -57.73 -10.41
CA GLY A 56 -8.27 -57.00 -11.37
C GLY A 56 -6.80 -57.46 -11.36
N LEU A 57 -5.94 -56.74 -12.09
CA LEU A 57 -4.51 -57.09 -12.27
C LEU A 57 -3.77 -57.17 -10.92
N LEU A 58 -4.29 -56.50 -9.89
CA LEU A 58 -3.73 -56.45 -8.54
C LEU A 58 -4.27 -57.52 -7.57
N ASP A 59 -5.07 -58.49 -8.04
CA ASP A 59 -5.63 -59.62 -7.25
C ASP A 59 -6.19 -59.22 -5.86
N GLY A 60 -6.80 -58.04 -5.75
CA GLY A 60 -7.38 -57.52 -4.50
C GLY A 60 -6.43 -56.71 -3.59
N ALA A 61 -5.21 -56.37 -4.02
CA ALA A 61 -4.29 -55.52 -3.27
C ALA A 61 -4.69 -54.02 -3.31
N GLY A 62 -5.76 -53.66 -2.60
CA GLY A 62 -6.31 -52.28 -2.58
C GLY A 62 -5.36 -51.21 -2.06
N GLN A 63 -4.38 -51.55 -1.21
CA GLN A 63 -3.38 -50.60 -0.72
C GLN A 63 -2.45 -50.13 -1.85
N LEU A 64 -2.01 -51.05 -2.71
CA LEU A 64 -1.12 -50.72 -3.83
C LEU A 64 -1.86 -49.87 -4.89
N TYR A 65 -3.14 -50.16 -5.12
CA TYR A 65 -4.00 -49.36 -5.98
C TYR A 65 -4.13 -47.91 -5.49
N ASN A 66 -4.32 -47.71 -4.18
CA ASN A 66 -4.39 -46.37 -3.60
C ASN A 66 -3.07 -45.60 -3.74
N VAL A 67 -1.92 -46.28 -3.55
CA VAL A 67 -0.59 -45.67 -3.77
C VAL A 67 -0.40 -45.24 -5.23
N ILE A 68 -0.85 -46.07 -6.19
CA ILE A 68 -0.77 -45.79 -7.63
C ILE A 68 -1.66 -44.59 -8.00
N ILE A 69 -2.90 -44.52 -7.48
CA ILE A 69 -3.81 -43.39 -7.70
C ILE A 69 -3.25 -42.10 -7.13
N THR A 70 -2.77 -42.13 -5.89
CA THR A 70 -2.19 -40.94 -5.25
C THR A 70 -0.93 -40.48 -5.98
N GLY A 71 -0.08 -41.41 -6.42
CA GLY A 71 1.10 -41.09 -7.24
C GLY A 71 0.76 -40.52 -8.61
N HIS A 72 -0.32 -41.00 -9.25
CA HIS A 72 -0.78 -40.49 -10.55
C HIS A 72 -1.23 -39.03 -10.49
N GLY A 73 -1.89 -38.60 -9.40
CA GLY A 73 -2.38 -37.22 -9.23
C GLY A 73 -1.30 -36.23 -8.78
N ILE A 74 -0.46 -36.59 -7.81
CA ILE A 74 0.51 -35.65 -7.22
C ILE A 74 1.67 -35.35 -8.18
N LEU A 75 2.17 -36.35 -8.92
CA LEU A 75 3.39 -36.19 -9.73
C LEU A 75 3.25 -35.17 -10.89
N PRO A 76 2.12 -35.10 -11.64
CA PRO A 76 1.98 -34.14 -12.74
C PRO A 76 1.52 -32.74 -12.26
N ASP A 77 0.61 -32.67 -11.29
CA ASP A 77 -0.10 -31.43 -10.93
C ASP A 77 0.80 -30.40 -10.21
N GLU A 78 1.79 -30.83 -9.45
CA GLU A 78 2.73 -29.92 -8.76
C GLU A 78 3.94 -29.52 -9.63
N LEU A 79 4.30 -30.35 -10.62
CA LEU A 79 5.57 -30.27 -11.33
C LEU A 79 5.47 -29.50 -12.66
N ILE A 80 4.36 -29.67 -13.37
CA ILE A 80 4.12 -29.08 -14.70
C ILE A 80 3.93 -27.55 -14.63
N PRO A 81 3.15 -26.98 -13.68
CA PRO A 81 2.97 -25.53 -13.57
C PRO A 81 4.29 -24.80 -13.30
N LEU A 82 5.17 -25.39 -12.49
CA LEU A 82 6.48 -24.81 -12.17
C LEU A 82 7.38 -24.73 -13.40
N SER A 83 7.36 -25.76 -14.27
CA SER A 83 8.18 -25.78 -15.48
C SER A 83 7.71 -24.78 -16.56
N ILE A 84 6.40 -24.61 -16.72
CA ILE A 84 5.78 -23.67 -17.68
C ILE A 84 5.99 -22.23 -17.25
N LEU A 85 5.89 -21.94 -15.95
CA LEU A 85 6.13 -20.60 -15.39
C LEU A 85 7.56 -20.11 -15.67
N TYR A 86 8.56 -20.98 -15.52
CA TYR A 86 9.97 -20.62 -15.77
C TYR A 86 10.34 -20.57 -17.26
N SER A 87 9.74 -21.43 -18.10
CA SER A 87 9.91 -21.35 -19.56
C SER A 87 9.43 -20.02 -20.13
N ASN A 88 8.31 -19.50 -19.61
CA ASN A 88 7.76 -18.21 -20.05
C ASN A 88 8.63 -17.02 -19.64
N ILE A 89 9.34 -17.10 -18.52
CA ILE A 89 10.28 -16.04 -18.07
C ILE A 89 11.53 -15.97 -18.98
N LEU A 90 11.93 -17.06 -19.62
CA LEU A 90 13.10 -17.10 -20.51
C LEU A 90 12.83 -16.66 -21.96
N HIS A 91 11.57 -16.51 -22.36
CA HIS A 91 11.19 -16.05 -23.71
C HIS A 91 11.03 -14.52 -23.82
N TYR A 92 11.01 -13.79 -22.70
CA TYR A 92 10.98 -12.33 -22.70
C TYR A 92 12.39 -11.76 -22.52
N GLY A 93 13.03 -11.40 -23.63
CA GLY A 93 14.23 -10.57 -23.60
C GLY A 93 13.91 -9.17 -23.01
N PRO A 94 14.78 -8.59 -22.16
CA PRO A 94 14.53 -7.28 -21.58
C PRO A 94 14.64 -6.18 -22.65
N PRO A 95 13.77 -5.14 -22.62
CA PRO A 95 13.93 -3.98 -23.47
C PRO A 95 15.18 -3.18 -23.05
N SER A 96 15.96 -2.72 -24.02
CA SER A 96 17.18 -1.95 -23.78
C SER A 96 16.90 -0.67 -22.99
N ARG A 97 17.48 -0.52 -21.79
CA ARG A 97 17.53 0.74 -21.05
C ARG A 97 18.89 0.93 -20.37
N ASN A 98 19.34 2.19 -20.39
CA ASN A 98 20.70 2.68 -20.21
C ASN A 98 21.42 2.27 -18.91
N ALA A 99 22.73 2.09 -19.01
CA ALA A 99 23.62 1.49 -18.02
C ALA A 99 23.87 2.30 -16.72
N ASN A 100 23.32 3.50 -16.57
CA ASN A 100 23.64 4.36 -15.42
C ASN A 100 22.74 4.10 -14.19
N THR A 101 21.66 3.32 -14.33
CA THR A 101 20.76 2.98 -13.22
C THR A 101 21.20 1.71 -12.46
N LEU A 102 22.17 0.95 -13.00
CA LEU A 102 22.54 -0.37 -12.52
C LEU A 102 23.63 -0.38 -11.44
N GLU A 103 24.43 0.69 -11.30
CA GLU A 103 25.47 0.72 -10.27
C GLU A 103 24.89 1.00 -8.88
N VAL A 104 23.86 1.85 -8.77
CA VAL A 104 23.20 2.15 -7.48
C VAL A 104 22.37 0.94 -6.97
N SER A 105 21.78 0.14 -7.85
CA SER A 105 20.99 -1.03 -7.47
C SER A 105 21.81 -2.28 -7.11
N ARG A 106 23.09 -2.36 -7.52
CA ARG A 106 23.94 -3.53 -7.28
C ARG A 106 24.62 -3.54 -5.90
N ASP A 107 24.88 -2.37 -5.33
CA ASP A 107 25.48 -2.28 -3.99
C ASP A 107 24.48 -2.60 -2.88
N ILE A 108 23.17 -2.40 -3.12
CA ILE A 108 22.12 -2.72 -2.15
C ILE A 108 21.86 -4.24 -2.07
N GLN A 109 22.06 -4.99 -3.15
CA GLN A 109 21.77 -6.43 -3.16
C GLN A 109 22.91 -7.33 -2.66
N ARG A 110 24.17 -6.88 -2.71
CA ARG A 110 25.33 -7.72 -2.32
C ARG A 110 25.47 -7.96 -0.81
N ASN A 111 24.80 -7.17 0.03
CA ASN A 111 24.79 -7.33 1.49
C ASN A 111 23.41 -7.72 2.04
N SER A 112 22.72 -8.66 1.38
CA SER A 112 21.51 -9.27 1.93
C SER A 112 21.87 -10.56 2.69
N PRO A 113 22.07 -10.55 4.02
CA PRO A 113 22.05 -11.79 4.78
C PRO A 113 20.67 -12.44 4.60
N GLN A 114 20.64 -13.77 4.46
CA GLN A 114 19.39 -14.54 4.48
C GLN A 114 18.52 -14.04 5.64
N ARG A 115 17.36 -13.44 5.33
CA ARG A 115 16.43 -12.91 6.33
C ARG A 115 15.88 -14.10 7.13
N ILE A 116 16.55 -14.40 8.24
CA ILE A 116 15.84 -14.76 9.46
C ILE A 116 14.91 -13.56 9.70
N ILE A 117 13.62 -13.72 9.40
CA ILE A 117 12.64 -12.65 9.63
C ILE A 117 12.59 -12.45 11.15
N LYS A 118 13.27 -11.41 11.62
CA LYS A 118 13.03 -10.90 12.97
C LYS A 118 11.56 -10.48 13.05
N PRO A 119 10.85 -10.76 14.14
CA PRO A 119 9.48 -10.27 14.30
C PRO A 119 9.47 -8.74 14.12
N LEU A 120 8.45 -8.18 13.45
CA LEU A 120 8.31 -6.72 13.25
C LEU A 120 8.39 -5.94 14.57
N THR A 121 8.23 -6.60 15.71
CA THR A 121 8.39 -6.04 17.07
C THR A 121 9.80 -5.56 17.42
N ASP A 122 10.84 -5.93 16.65
CA ASP A 122 12.24 -5.63 16.97
C ASP A 122 12.78 -4.36 16.27
N HIS A 123 11.97 -3.68 15.45
CA HIS A 123 12.36 -2.39 14.85
C HIS A 123 12.00 -1.23 15.79
N PRO A 124 12.93 -0.29 16.07
CA PRO A 124 12.64 0.87 16.91
C PRO A 124 11.82 1.88 16.08
N TYR A 125 10.49 1.76 16.14
CA TYR A 125 9.60 2.70 15.50
C TYR A 125 9.60 4.03 16.25
N HIS A 126 9.55 5.14 15.51
CA HIS A 126 9.30 6.44 16.11
C HIS A 126 7.88 6.45 16.70
N THR A 127 7.69 7.19 17.80
CA THR A 127 6.39 7.32 18.48
C THR A 127 5.28 7.85 17.56
N GLU A 128 5.66 8.52 16.48
CA GLU A 128 4.75 9.18 15.54
C GLU A 128 4.23 8.26 14.42
N LEU A 129 4.80 7.06 14.25
CA LEU A 129 4.33 6.16 13.20
C LEU A 129 2.87 5.72 13.44
N GLY A 130 2.52 5.39 14.67
CA GLY A 130 1.17 4.99 15.06
C GLY A 130 0.12 6.08 14.79
N PRO A 131 0.32 7.29 15.35
CA PRO A 131 -0.52 8.45 15.04
C PRO A 131 -0.65 8.73 13.55
N TYR A 132 0.48 8.82 12.83
CA TYR A 132 0.48 9.07 11.39
C TYR A 132 -0.31 8.01 10.62
N LEU A 133 -0.05 6.73 10.87
CA LEU A 133 -0.71 5.64 10.16
C LEU A 133 -2.22 5.59 10.49
N ALA A 134 -2.60 5.91 11.74
CA ALA A 134 -4.00 6.03 12.12
C ALA A 134 -4.70 7.11 11.27
N GLY A 135 -4.16 8.33 11.23
CA GLY A 135 -4.73 9.41 10.41
C GLY A 135 -4.78 9.07 8.92
N PHE A 136 -3.73 8.46 8.40
CA PHE A 136 -3.64 8.05 6.99
C PHE A 136 -4.68 6.98 6.62
N LEU A 137 -4.82 5.94 7.44
CA LEU A 137 -5.84 4.91 7.25
C LEU A 137 -7.26 5.44 7.49
N GLU A 138 -7.43 6.43 8.36
CA GLU A 138 -8.71 7.08 8.57
C GLU A 138 -9.17 7.91 7.37
N GLY A 139 -8.25 8.45 6.56
CA GLY A 139 -8.60 9.11 5.29
C GLY A 139 -8.78 8.11 4.14
N ASP A 140 -7.70 7.51 3.66
CA ASP A 140 -7.68 6.68 2.43
C ASP A 140 -7.77 5.16 2.69
N GLY A 141 -7.60 4.74 3.94
CA GLY A 141 -7.59 3.33 4.31
C GLY A 141 -8.95 2.66 4.32
N THR A 142 -8.91 1.36 4.04
CA THR A 142 -10.02 0.41 4.18
C THR A 142 -9.60 -0.72 5.10
N ILE A 143 -10.37 -0.93 6.18
CA ILE A 143 -10.28 -2.12 7.03
C ILE A 143 -11.49 -3.00 6.72
N TYR A 144 -11.25 -4.05 5.95
CA TYR A 144 -12.24 -5.06 5.61
C TYR A 144 -12.22 -6.19 6.63
N VAL A 145 -13.39 -6.49 7.17
CA VAL A 145 -13.65 -7.62 8.04
C VAL A 145 -14.81 -8.39 7.43
N PRO A 146 -14.65 -9.69 7.16
CA PRO A 146 -15.71 -10.47 6.55
C PRO A 146 -16.88 -10.65 7.54
N PRO A 147 -18.13 -10.71 7.07
CA PRO A 147 -19.31 -10.83 7.93
C PRO A 147 -19.43 -12.22 8.57
N ARG A 148 -18.69 -13.20 8.05
CA ARG A 148 -18.64 -14.59 8.50
C ARG A 148 -17.20 -15.09 8.40
N PHE A 149 -16.87 -16.11 9.17
CA PHE A 149 -15.53 -16.70 9.15
C PHE A 149 -15.27 -17.53 7.89
N ARG A 150 -16.31 -18.13 7.30
CA ARG A 150 -16.22 -18.95 6.09
C ARG A 150 -17.25 -18.53 5.05
N ASN A 151 -16.93 -18.72 3.77
CA ASN A 151 -17.87 -18.61 2.67
C ASN A 151 -18.81 -19.83 2.61
N ASP A 152 -19.80 -19.80 1.72
CA ASP A 152 -20.77 -20.89 1.55
C ASP A 152 -20.12 -22.20 1.06
N SER A 153 -18.92 -22.13 0.47
CA SER A 153 -18.10 -23.26 0.03
C SER A 153 -17.19 -23.84 1.14
N GLY A 154 -17.13 -23.19 2.30
CA GLY A 154 -16.31 -23.60 3.44
C GLY A 154 -14.91 -22.97 3.50
N ASP A 155 -14.50 -22.12 2.57
CA ASP A 155 -13.20 -21.45 2.60
C ASP A 155 -13.16 -20.34 3.65
N ILE A 156 -12.00 -20.14 4.28
CA ILE A 156 -11.78 -19.09 5.27
C ILE A 156 -11.79 -17.72 4.58
N LEU A 157 -12.55 -16.79 5.14
CA LEU A 157 -12.55 -15.39 4.73
C LEU A 157 -11.55 -14.61 5.60
N TYR A 158 -10.69 -13.84 4.94
CA TYR A 158 -9.62 -13.11 5.61
C TYR A 158 -9.97 -11.64 5.81
N CYS A 159 -9.51 -11.08 6.93
CA CYS A 159 -9.45 -9.64 7.13
C CYS A 159 -8.39 -9.03 6.22
N GLN A 160 -8.58 -7.76 5.88
CA GLN A 160 -7.64 -7.04 5.04
C GLN A 160 -7.58 -5.57 5.47
N ILE A 161 -6.37 -5.03 5.52
CA ILE A 161 -6.14 -3.58 5.51
C ILE A 161 -5.62 -3.22 4.13
N SER A 162 -6.20 -2.21 3.49
CA SER A 162 -5.75 -1.80 2.17
C SER A 162 -5.87 -0.31 1.94
N VAL A 163 -4.96 0.24 1.15
CA VAL A 163 -4.98 1.64 0.68
C VAL A 163 -4.79 1.63 -0.84
N ALA A 164 -5.62 2.41 -1.55
CA ALA A 164 -5.48 2.62 -2.98
C ALA A 164 -4.77 3.94 -3.24
N PHE A 165 -3.76 3.92 -4.10
CA PHE A 165 -2.94 5.07 -4.45
C PHE A 165 -3.01 5.36 -5.94
N ASP A 166 -2.83 6.62 -6.31
CA ASP A 166 -2.52 6.99 -7.70
C ASP A 166 -1.21 6.30 -8.13
N VAL A 167 -1.12 5.88 -9.39
CA VAL A 167 0.07 5.20 -9.92
C VAL A 167 1.36 6.02 -9.75
N ARG A 168 1.26 7.36 -9.67
CA ARG A 168 2.39 8.25 -9.39
C ARG A 168 3.00 8.06 -8.00
N GLU A 169 2.27 7.42 -7.09
CA GLU A 169 2.67 7.18 -5.70
C GLU A 169 3.12 5.73 -5.45
N LEU A 170 3.38 4.96 -6.51
CA LEU A 170 3.88 3.58 -6.41
C LEU A 170 5.09 3.46 -5.46
N VAL A 171 6.04 4.39 -5.53
CA VAL A 171 7.24 4.38 -4.68
C VAL A 171 6.88 4.45 -3.20
N PHE A 172 5.85 5.23 -2.84
CA PHE A 172 5.38 5.32 -1.46
C PHE A 172 4.67 4.03 -1.04
N ALA A 173 3.84 3.44 -1.90
CA ALA A 173 3.20 2.15 -1.62
C ALA A 173 4.24 1.03 -1.42
N GLU A 174 5.27 0.95 -2.26
CA GLU A 174 6.39 0.02 -2.11
C GLU A 174 7.20 0.30 -0.84
N TYR A 175 7.33 1.57 -0.45
CA TYR A 175 7.99 1.95 0.79
C TYR A 175 7.20 1.48 2.01
N LEU A 176 5.88 1.69 2.06
CA LEU A 176 5.01 1.16 3.11
C LEU A 176 5.09 -0.37 3.18
N MET A 177 5.04 -1.05 2.04
CA MET A 177 5.23 -2.51 1.96
C MET A 177 6.56 -2.96 2.58
N SER A 178 7.65 -2.25 2.29
CA SER A 178 8.98 -2.60 2.81
C SER A 178 9.10 -2.46 4.34
N LYS A 179 8.27 -1.59 4.94
CA LYS A 179 8.34 -1.21 6.36
C LYS A 179 7.28 -1.88 7.24
N LEU A 180 6.06 -2.02 6.71
CA LEU A 180 4.88 -2.48 7.43
C LEU A 180 4.40 -3.86 6.96
N GLY A 181 5.00 -4.41 5.88
CA GLY A 181 4.59 -5.68 5.30
C GLY A 181 3.47 -5.56 4.26
N GLY A 182 2.89 -6.69 3.88
CA GLY A 182 1.87 -6.78 2.85
C GLY A 182 2.41 -6.84 1.42
N THR A 183 1.55 -6.54 0.46
CA THR A 183 1.80 -6.62 -0.99
C THR A 183 1.29 -5.39 -1.71
N VAL A 184 1.95 -5.01 -2.81
CA VAL A 184 1.49 -3.95 -3.71
C VAL A 184 0.96 -4.57 -5.00
N GLU A 185 -0.32 -4.34 -5.28
CA GLU A 185 -1.03 -4.80 -6.46
C GLU A 185 -1.15 -3.65 -7.47
N ASN A 186 -0.83 -3.89 -8.75
CA ASN A 186 -0.93 -2.88 -9.80
C ASN A 186 -2.15 -3.15 -10.70
N HIS A 187 -3.06 -2.18 -10.79
CA HIS A 187 -4.29 -2.25 -11.60
C HIS A 187 -4.26 -1.33 -12.83
N GLY A 188 -3.08 -0.85 -13.22
CA GLY A 188 -2.87 0.01 -14.39
C GLY A 188 -3.09 1.50 -14.10
N THR A 189 -4.28 1.88 -13.62
CA THR A 189 -4.61 3.29 -13.31
C THR A 189 -4.32 3.68 -11.86
N TYR A 190 -4.32 2.70 -10.96
CA TYR A 190 -4.03 2.85 -9.55
C TYR A 190 -3.24 1.64 -9.06
N VAL A 191 -2.60 1.80 -7.91
CA VAL A 191 -1.93 0.71 -7.19
C VAL A 191 -2.57 0.54 -5.83
N ARG A 192 -2.56 -0.68 -5.29
CA ARG A 192 -3.17 -0.98 -4.01
C ARG A 192 -2.16 -1.65 -3.10
N TRP A 193 -1.89 -1.05 -1.95
CA TRP A 193 -1.19 -1.71 -0.87
C TRP A 193 -2.19 -2.53 -0.05
N VAL A 194 -1.86 -3.79 0.21
CA VAL A 194 -2.74 -4.78 0.81
C VAL A 194 -2.00 -5.54 1.90
N VAL A 195 -2.58 -5.60 3.10
CA VAL A 195 -2.08 -6.38 4.24
C VAL A 195 -3.12 -7.42 4.62
N THR A 196 -2.72 -8.68 4.57
CA THR A 196 -3.57 -9.85 4.87
C THR A 196 -2.95 -10.82 5.87
N ALA A 197 -1.63 -10.79 6.06
CA ALA A 197 -0.95 -11.69 6.98
C ALA A 197 -1.31 -11.34 8.44
N PHE A 198 -1.59 -12.35 9.27
CA PHE A 198 -2.05 -12.13 10.65
C PHE A 198 -1.06 -11.34 11.50
N ASN A 199 0.23 -11.63 11.43
CA ASN A 199 1.26 -10.92 12.16
C ASN A 199 1.30 -9.42 11.79
N GLU A 200 1.13 -9.09 10.51
CA GLU A 200 1.12 -7.71 10.01
C GLU A 200 -0.18 -6.99 10.38
N LEU A 201 -1.33 -7.68 10.29
CA LEU A 201 -2.63 -7.15 10.72
C LEU A 201 -2.63 -6.83 12.22
N VAL A 202 -2.13 -7.74 13.06
CA VAL A 202 -2.02 -7.55 14.51
C VAL A 202 -1.09 -6.37 14.82
N PHE A 203 0.06 -6.31 14.14
CA PHE A 203 1.02 -5.23 14.29
C PHE A 203 0.39 -3.88 13.96
N ILE A 204 -0.22 -3.73 12.79
CA ILE A 204 -0.88 -2.48 12.38
C ILE A 204 -2.05 -2.15 13.31
N ALA A 205 -2.87 -3.13 13.69
CA ALA A 205 -4.00 -2.92 14.59
C ALA A 205 -3.53 -2.36 15.93
N ASN A 206 -2.51 -2.95 16.56
CA ASN A 206 -1.96 -2.44 17.82
C ASN A 206 -1.29 -1.07 17.65
N LEU A 207 -0.59 -0.85 16.53
CA LEU A 207 0.13 0.37 16.22
C LEU A 207 -0.80 1.60 16.11
N ILE A 208 -1.99 1.44 15.52
CA ILE A 208 -2.98 2.53 15.39
C ILE A 208 -3.98 2.58 16.56
N ASN A 209 -4.07 1.52 17.36
CA ASN A 209 -5.02 1.43 18.47
C ASN A 209 -4.67 2.44 19.59
N GLY A 210 -5.58 3.38 19.82
CA GLY A 210 -5.39 4.52 20.72
C GLY A 210 -5.02 5.83 20.02
N HIS A 211 -4.94 5.85 18.69
CA HIS A 211 -4.65 7.05 17.89
C HIS A 211 -5.76 7.41 16.88
N MET A 212 -6.80 6.59 16.75
CA MET A 212 -7.94 6.85 15.87
C MET A 212 -8.77 8.03 16.42
N ARG A 213 -9.20 8.96 15.56
CA ARG A 213 -9.97 10.17 15.94
C ARG A 213 -11.30 10.33 15.21
N THR A 214 -11.64 9.41 14.32
CA THR A 214 -12.82 9.48 13.46
C THR A 214 -13.77 8.28 13.67
N PRO A 215 -14.99 8.33 13.12
CA PRO A 215 -15.93 7.19 13.17
C PRO A 215 -15.38 5.91 12.51
N LYS A 216 -14.30 5.98 11.71
CA LYS A 216 -13.64 4.79 11.16
C LYS A 216 -13.00 3.88 12.22
N ILE A 217 -12.88 4.32 13.49
CA ILE A 217 -12.54 3.44 14.62
C ILE A 217 -13.46 2.21 14.70
N ALA A 218 -14.72 2.31 14.24
CA ALA A 218 -15.62 1.17 14.17
C ALA A 218 -15.10 0.03 13.29
N ALA A 219 -14.31 0.34 12.25
CA ALA A 219 -13.69 -0.67 11.40
C ALA A 219 -12.55 -1.41 12.12
N LEU A 220 -11.74 -0.68 12.89
CA LEU A 220 -10.72 -1.25 13.76
C LEU A 220 -11.34 -2.11 14.86
N SER A 221 -12.43 -1.62 15.48
CA SER A 221 -13.20 -2.38 16.49
C SER A 221 -13.63 -3.74 15.96
N ARG A 222 -14.22 -3.78 14.75
CA ARG A 222 -14.59 -5.05 14.11
C ARG A 222 -13.39 -5.96 13.86
N LEU A 223 -12.25 -5.40 13.46
CA LEU A 223 -11.04 -6.18 13.22
C LEU A 223 -10.53 -6.81 14.52
N ILE A 224 -10.39 -6.01 15.59
CA ILE A 224 -9.94 -6.48 16.90
C ILE A 224 -10.89 -7.55 17.44
N ASN A 225 -12.20 -7.31 17.40
CA ASN A 225 -13.20 -8.29 17.84
C ASN A 225 -13.15 -9.60 17.03
N PHE A 226 -12.96 -9.52 15.71
CA PHE A 226 -12.81 -10.69 14.86
C PHE A 226 -11.54 -11.49 15.22
N LEU A 227 -10.42 -10.80 15.44
CA LEU A 227 -9.15 -11.44 15.82
C LEU A 227 -9.25 -12.09 17.20
N HIS A 228 -9.85 -11.43 18.20
CA HIS A 228 -10.08 -12.03 19.52
C HIS A 228 -10.99 -13.26 19.46
N LEU A 229 -12.06 -13.20 18.66
CA LEU A 229 -13.02 -14.29 18.55
C LEU A 229 -12.44 -15.53 17.87
N HIS A 230 -11.70 -15.36 16.78
CA HIS A 230 -11.24 -16.47 15.94
C HIS A 230 -9.77 -16.87 16.18
N TYR A 231 -8.97 -15.98 16.77
CA TYR A 231 -7.53 -16.18 16.98
C TYR A 231 -7.11 -15.70 18.39
N PRO A 232 -7.62 -16.30 19.47
CA PRO A 232 -7.46 -15.82 20.85
C PRO A 232 -6.01 -15.83 21.37
N LEU A 233 -5.10 -16.52 20.67
CA LEU A 233 -3.67 -16.58 21.03
C LEU A 233 -2.84 -15.44 20.42
N LEU A 234 -3.42 -14.63 19.51
CA LEU A 234 -2.71 -13.50 18.92
C LEU A 234 -2.60 -12.35 19.93
N PRO A 235 -1.45 -11.64 20.00
CA PRO A 235 -1.24 -10.55 20.93
C PRO A 235 -1.90 -9.26 20.43
N VAL A 236 -3.24 -9.22 20.39
CA VAL A 236 -4.01 -8.04 20.00
C VAL A 236 -4.53 -7.34 21.24
N ASP A 237 -4.23 -6.05 21.37
CA ASP A 237 -4.71 -5.23 22.46
C ASP A 237 -6.24 -5.05 22.39
N ASN A 238 -6.87 -4.88 23.55
CA ASN A 238 -8.26 -4.42 23.60
C ASN A 238 -8.40 -3.04 22.95
N LEU A 239 -9.54 -2.80 22.30
CA LEU A 239 -9.82 -1.52 21.66
C LEU A 239 -9.73 -0.37 22.69
N LYS A 240 -8.88 0.62 22.39
CA LYS A 240 -8.75 1.86 23.15
C LYS A 240 -9.78 2.88 22.65
N PRO A 241 -10.20 3.85 23.51
CA PRO A 241 -11.13 4.90 23.09
C PRO A 241 -10.52 5.79 22.00
N LEU A 242 -11.37 6.63 21.38
CA LEU A 242 -10.93 7.68 20.47
C LEU A 242 -9.89 8.59 21.14
N ASP A 243 -8.87 8.96 20.38
CA ASP A 243 -7.85 9.92 20.81
C ASP A 243 -8.41 11.35 20.78
N THR A 244 -8.41 12.01 21.93
CA THR A 244 -8.88 13.38 22.12
C THR A 244 -7.76 14.36 22.50
N SER A 245 -6.51 13.91 22.42
CA SER A 245 -5.34 14.75 22.68
C SER A 245 -5.25 15.94 21.70
N PRO A 246 -4.53 17.03 22.06
CA PRO A 246 -4.36 18.18 21.18
C PRO A 246 -3.90 17.79 19.77
N ILE A 247 -4.35 18.53 18.75
CA ILE A 247 -4.07 18.21 17.34
C ILE A 247 -2.58 18.24 17.03
N ASP A 248 -1.83 19.12 17.69
CA ASP A 248 -0.38 19.31 17.59
C ASP A 248 0.43 18.39 18.50
N SER A 249 -0.20 17.48 19.23
CA SER A 249 0.52 16.57 20.13
C SER A 249 1.16 15.36 19.41
N ASN A 250 0.77 15.09 18.17
CA ASN A 250 1.31 13.99 17.38
C ASN A 250 1.03 14.13 15.87
N ALA A 251 1.56 13.19 15.08
CA ALA A 251 1.51 13.16 13.62
C ALA A 251 0.16 12.71 13.01
N TRP A 252 -0.91 12.54 13.80
CA TRP A 252 -2.20 12.06 13.28
C TRP A 252 -2.74 12.95 12.16
N LEU A 253 -2.71 14.27 12.34
CA LEU A 253 -3.22 15.19 11.33
C LEU A 253 -2.34 15.19 10.07
N SER A 254 -1.04 14.93 10.17
CA SER A 254 -0.16 14.75 9.00
C SER A 254 -0.60 13.56 8.15
N GLY A 255 -0.86 12.41 8.77
CA GLY A 255 -1.38 11.23 8.08
C GLY A 255 -2.74 11.49 7.42
N MET A 256 -3.65 12.13 8.15
CA MET A 256 -4.95 12.55 7.60
C MET A 256 -4.78 13.53 6.44
N TRP A 257 -3.82 14.44 6.51
CA TRP A 257 -3.52 15.39 5.42
C TRP A 257 -2.97 14.70 4.19
N ASP A 258 -2.11 13.69 4.39
CA ASP A 258 -1.58 12.86 3.32
C ASP A 258 -2.66 12.06 2.60
N ALA A 259 -3.82 11.83 3.23
CA ALA A 259 -4.97 11.17 2.63
C ALA A 259 -5.98 12.17 2.00
N ASP A 260 -6.55 13.07 2.81
CA ASP A 260 -7.68 13.95 2.40
C ASP A 260 -7.33 15.45 2.36
N GLY A 261 -6.09 15.81 2.71
CA GLY A 261 -5.62 17.19 2.70
C GLY A 261 -5.24 17.70 1.30
N GLY A 262 -5.26 19.01 1.15
CA GLY A 262 -4.93 19.68 -0.11
C GLY A 262 -4.43 21.11 0.08
N PHE A 263 -3.64 21.57 -0.88
CA PHE A 263 -3.15 22.94 -0.97
C PHE A 263 -3.74 23.62 -2.20
N VAL A 264 -4.09 24.89 -2.09
CA VAL A 264 -4.69 25.67 -3.18
C VAL A 264 -3.85 26.92 -3.42
N LEU A 265 -3.54 27.17 -4.70
CA LEU A 265 -2.86 28.36 -5.18
C LEU A 265 -3.67 28.98 -6.33
N THR A 266 -4.21 30.17 -6.10
CA THR A 266 -4.97 30.94 -7.08
C THR A 266 -4.28 32.26 -7.37
N ILE A 267 -4.10 32.57 -8.65
CA ILE A 267 -3.60 33.85 -9.12
C ILE A 267 -4.66 34.43 -10.04
N SER A 268 -5.24 35.57 -9.66
CA SER A 268 -6.29 36.25 -10.42
C SER A 268 -5.72 37.50 -11.06
N LYS A 269 -5.91 37.66 -12.38
CA LYS A 269 -5.47 38.86 -13.09
C LYS A 269 -6.18 40.10 -12.58
N ALA A 270 -5.46 41.21 -12.46
CA ALA A 270 -6.08 42.49 -12.15
C ALA A 270 -7.11 42.87 -13.24
N LYS A 271 -8.29 43.36 -12.83
CA LYS A 271 -9.36 43.76 -13.77
C LYS A 271 -8.99 44.97 -14.62
N ASP A 272 -8.06 45.82 -14.16
CA ASP A 272 -7.64 47.00 -14.88
C ASP A 272 -6.13 47.29 -14.68
N MET A 273 -5.32 46.88 -15.66
CA MET A 273 -3.87 47.11 -15.67
C MET A 273 -3.51 48.59 -15.83
N ARG A 274 -4.42 49.44 -16.36
CA ARG A 274 -4.16 50.87 -16.62
C ARG A 274 -4.15 51.73 -15.36
N LEU A 275 -4.75 51.22 -14.27
CA LEU A 275 -4.80 51.87 -12.95
C LEU A 275 -3.73 51.35 -11.98
N GLY A 276 -2.73 50.61 -12.47
CA GLY A 276 -1.69 50.03 -11.61
C GLY A 276 -2.14 48.79 -10.83
N GLY A 277 -3.18 48.09 -11.32
CA GLY A 277 -3.65 46.85 -10.70
C GLY A 277 -2.62 45.73 -10.77
N VAL A 278 -2.27 45.14 -9.63
CA VAL A 278 -1.38 43.97 -9.52
C VAL A 278 -2.21 42.70 -9.42
N ASP A 279 -1.75 41.63 -10.08
CA ASP A 279 -2.37 40.31 -9.98
C ASP A 279 -2.48 39.86 -8.51
N ARG A 280 -3.63 39.30 -8.15
CA ARG A 280 -3.90 38.88 -6.77
C ARG A 280 -3.50 37.43 -6.58
N VAL A 281 -2.50 37.20 -5.74
CA VAL A 281 -2.10 35.86 -5.28
C VAL A 281 -2.88 35.49 -4.03
N LYS A 282 -3.45 34.28 -4.00
CA LYS A 282 -4.15 33.70 -2.85
C LYS A 282 -3.72 32.25 -2.67
N ILE A 283 -3.35 31.90 -1.45
CA ILE A 283 -3.07 30.52 -1.05
C ILE A 283 -4.01 30.08 0.07
N MET A 284 -4.39 28.80 0.06
CA MET A 284 -5.21 28.17 1.10
C MET A 284 -4.71 26.75 1.34
N ALA A 285 -4.86 26.26 2.56
CA ALA A 285 -4.69 24.87 2.93
C ALA A 285 -6.08 24.35 3.34
N LYS A 286 -6.45 23.16 2.88
CA LYS A 286 -7.81 22.64 2.97
C LYS A 286 -7.81 21.17 3.36
N ILE A 287 -8.68 20.79 4.27
CA ILE A 287 -9.08 19.41 4.51
C ILE A 287 -10.59 19.29 4.27
N GLU A 288 -10.99 18.23 3.58
CA GLU A 288 -12.39 17.95 3.28
C GLU A 288 -12.70 16.48 3.55
N LEU A 289 -13.64 16.21 4.47
CA LEU A 289 -14.07 14.84 4.78
C LEU A 289 -15.53 14.64 4.38
N THR A 290 -15.81 13.57 3.66
CA THR A 290 -17.16 13.21 3.20
C THR A 290 -17.92 12.45 4.29
N THR A 291 -19.17 12.83 4.56
CA THR A 291 -19.86 12.55 5.83
C THR A 291 -20.44 11.14 5.97
N GLU A 292 -20.39 10.29 4.97
CA GLU A 292 -21.09 9.00 5.02
C GLU A 292 -20.13 7.83 5.27
N TYR A 293 -19.95 7.49 6.55
CA TYR A 293 -19.61 6.10 6.87
C TYR A 293 -20.87 5.24 6.69
N LYS A 294 -21.05 4.67 5.50
CA LYS A 294 -22.27 3.96 5.08
C LYS A 294 -22.61 2.67 5.85
N ARG A 295 -21.78 2.23 6.80
CA ARG A 295 -22.01 1.00 7.58
C ARG A 295 -22.51 1.37 8.97
N GLY A 296 -23.60 0.74 9.41
CA GLY A 296 -24.15 0.93 10.75
C GLY A 296 -23.05 0.87 11.81
N VAL A 297 -22.82 2.00 12.46
CA VAL A 297 -21.85 2.12 13.55
C VAL A 297 -22.57 1.67 14.83
N ASP A 298 -21.90 0.85 15.61
CA ASP A 298 -22.37 0.49 16.96
C ASP A 298 -22.53 1.78 17.77
N LEU A 299 -23.76 2.05 18.24
CA LEU A 299 -24.16 3.31 18.90
C LEU A 299 -23.34 3.62 20.17
N THR A 300 -22.58 2.64 20.64
CA THR A 300 -21.74 2.71 21.83
C THR A 300 -20.33 3.28 21.60
N LEU A 301 -19.86 3.40 20.35
CA LEU A 301 -18.43 3.63 20.03
C LEU A 301 -18.08 4.92 19.25
N SER A 302 -18.97 5.92 19.19
CA SER A 302 -18.74 7.35 18.84
C SER A 302 -19.65 7.90 17.73
N THR A 303 -19.78 9.23 17.78
CA THR A 303 -20.57 10.11 16.94
C THR A 303 -20.51 9.75 15.45
N SER A 304 -21.66 9.57 14.80
CA SER A 304 -21.79 9.24 13.37
C SER A 304 -21.28 10.31 12.38
N SER A 305 -20.45 11.26 12.83
CA SER A 305 -20.07 12.46 12.08
C SER A 305 -18.59 12.79 12.25
N TYR A 306 -17.97 13.23 11.15
CA TYR A 306 -16.62 13.81 11.14
C TYR A 306 -16.57 15.27 11.63
N TYR A 307 -17.73 15.88 11.91
CA TYR A 307 -17.81 17.28 12.34
C TYR A 307 -16.99 17.60 13.61
N PRO A 308 -17.01 16.79 14.69
CA PRO A 308 -16.27 17.13 15.92
C PRO A 308 -14.75 17.24 15.70
N ILE A 309 -14.17 16.30 14.94
CA ILE A 309 -12.74 16.32 14.65
C ILE A 309 -12.37 17.49 13.72
N LEU A 310 -13.20 17.79 12.71
CA LEU A 310 -12.97 18.96 11.85
C LEU A 310 -13.15 20.28 12.59
N ARG A 311 -14.05 20.34 13.58
CA ARG A 311 -14.16 21.51 14.47
C ARG A 311 -12.87 21.69 15.28
N THR A 312 -12.32 20.61 15.83
CA THR A 312 -11.04 20.64 16.56
C THR A 312 -9.89 21.13 15.67
N ILE A 313 -9.82 20.63 14.43
CA ILE A 313 -8.83 21.10 13.42
C ILE A 313 -9.03 22.58 13.09
N ALA A 314 -10.29 23.03 12.90
CA ALA A 314 -10.60 24.43 12.63
C ALA A 314 -10.18 25.34 13.80
N ASP A 315 -10.43 24.92 15.04
CA ASP A 315 -10.06 25.66 16.25
C ASP A 315 -8.54 25.77 16.43
N TYR A 316 -7.79 24.73 16.05
CA TYR A 316 -6.33 24.75 15.99
C TYR A 316 -5.82 25.76 14.95
N PHE A 317 -6.35 25.70 13.72
CA PHE A 317 -5.98 26.63 12.65
C PHE A 317 -6.57 28.04 12.78
N LYS A 318 -7.36 28.32 13.83
CA LYS A 318 -8.07 29.59 14.02
C LYS A 318 -8.97 29.94 12.83
N VAL A 319 -9.60 28.93 12.24
CA VAL A 319 -10.60 29.05 11.18
C VAL A 319 -11.99 29.11 11.82
N ARG A 320 -12.78 30.13 11.45
CA ARG A 320 -14.06 30.42 12.09
C ARG A 320 -15.13 29.35 11.83
N THR A 321 -15.18 28.84 10.60
CA THR A 321 -16.28 27.98 10.13
C THR A 321 -15.77 26.71 9.48
N VAL A 322 -16.35 25.59 9.89
CA VAL A 322 -16.40 24.37 9.08
C VAL A 322 -17.54 24.57 8.10
N ARG A 323 -17.28 24.39 6.80
CA ARG A 323 -18.31 24.57 5.76
C ARG A 323 -18.96 23.23 5.45
N ASP A 324 -20.27 23.24 5.33
CA ASP A 324 -21.04 22.12 4.80
C ASP A 324 -21.13 22.28 3.29
N VAL A 325 -20.70 21.26 2.56
CA VAL A 325 -20.69 21.26 1.10
C VAL A 325 -21.51 20.08 0.62
N GLU A 326 -22.56 20.40 -0.13
CA GLU A 326 -23.41 19.45 -0.84
C GLU A 326 -22.97 19.37 -2.31
N ARG A 327 -22.79 18.16 -2.83
CA ARG A 327 -22.48 17.92 -4.24
C ARG A 327 -23.37 16.83 -4.82
N LEU A 328 -23.94 17.11 -5.98
CA LEU A 328 -24.61 16.11 -6.80
C LEU A 328 -23.59 15.49 -7.75
N ARG A 329 -23.40 14.17 -7.66
CA ARG A 329 -22.65 13.38 -8.64
C ARG A 329 -23.45 12.13 -9.00
N ASP A 330 -23.67 11.92 -10.30
CA ASP A 330 -24.37 10.74 -10.82
C ASP A 330 -25.71 10.45 -10.12
N GLY A 331 -26.48 11.50 -9.84
CA GLY A 331 -27.79 11.41 -9.17
C GLY A 331 -27.74 11.16 -7.65
N THR A 332 -26.54 11.06 -7.05
CA THR A 332 -26.35 10.87 -5.60
C THR A 332 -25.84 12.17 -4.96
N TYR A 333 -26.45 12.56 -3.84
CA TYR A 333 -25.98 13.68 -3.02
C TYR A 333 -24.84 13.23 -2.11
N TYR A 334 -23.77 14.00 -2.10
CA TYR A 334 -22.63 13.82 -1.20
C TYR A 334 -22.53 15.04 -0.30
N TYR A 335 -22.54 14.80 1.00
CA TYR A 335 -22.31 15.82 2.02
C TYR A 335 -20.86 15.72 2.49
N SER A 336 -20.23 16.87 2.69
CA SER A 336 -18.84 16.96 3.11
C SER A 336 -18.63 18.15 4.02
N PHE A 337 -17.72 18.00 4.97
CA PHE A 337 -17.30 19.06 5.87
C PHE A 337 -15.92 19.54 5.46
N VAL A 338 -15.75 20.86 5.37
CA VAL A 338 -14.50 21.48 4.89
C VAL A 338 -13.94 22.45 5.91
N VAL A 339 -12.66 22.28 6.22
CA VAL A 339 -11.83 23.30 6.90
C VAL A 339 -10.89 23.89 5.87
N GLU A 340 -10.90 25.20 5.72
CA GLU A 340 -10.05 25.92 4.77
C GLU A 340 -9.47 27.17 5.42
N THR A 341 -8.15 27.32 5.30
CA THR A 341 -7.46 28.52 5.77
C THR A 341 -7.71 29.69 4.84
N SER A 342 -7.77 30.90 5.41
CA SER A 342 -8.04 32.13 4.65
C SER A 342 -7.21 33.33 5.08
N SER A 343 -6.47 33.22 6.19
CA SER A 343 -5.63 34.28 6.76
C SER A 343 -4.17 33.83 6.90
N TYR A 344 -3.25 34.80 6.99
CA TYR A 344 -1.84 34.54 7.29
C TYR A 344 -1.65 33.78 8.59
N LEU A 345 -2.45 34.10 9.63
CA LEU A 345 -2.42 33.38 10.91
C LEU A 345 -2.76 31.90 10.72
N SER A 346 -3.86 31.60 10.03
CA SER A 346 -4.28 30.21 9.79
C SER A 346 -3.25 29.45 8.95
N ASN A 347 -2.64 30.10 7.95
CA ASN A 347 -1.58 29.49 7.14
C ASN A 347 -0.31 29.24 7.97
N ASN A 348 0.07 30.17 8.85
CA ASN A 348 1.21 29.98 9.75
C ASN A 348 1.01 28.79 10.70
N ASN A 349 -0.20 28.56 11.20
CA ASN A 349 -0.48 27.39 12.04
C ASN A 349 -0.36 26.07 11.25
N VAL A 350 -0.77 26.05 9.98
CA VAL A 350 -0.53 24.89 9.09
C VAL A 350 0.95 24.67 8.87
N VAL A 351 1.72 25.74 8.63
CA VAL A 351 3.18 25.66 8.47
C VAL A 351 3.84 25.13 9.75
N ALA A 352 3.45 25.63 10.92
CA ALA A 352 3.99 25.19 12.19
C ALA A 352 3.77 23.68 12.39
N TYR A 353 2.54 23.21 12.18
CA TYR A 353 2.20 21.79 12.30
C TYR A 353 2.97 20.91 11.31
N LEU A 354 2.98 21.25 10.02
CA LEU A 354 3.59 20.41 8.98
C LEU A 354 5.13 20.45 8.96
N ASN A 355 5.74 21.47 9.58
CA ASN A 355 7.18 21.48 9.81
C ASN A 355 7.58 20.53 10.95
N GLU A 356 6.72 20.37 11.96
CA GLU A 356 6.94 19.44 13.07
C GLU A 356 6.60 18.00 12.65
N TYR A 357 5.48 17.82 11.94
CA TYR A 357 5.00 16.54 11.46
C TYR A 357 4.93 16.53 9.92
N PRO A 358 6.01 16.12 9.22
CA PRO A 358 6.08 16.18 7.76
C PRO A 358 5.10 15.22 7.07
N LEU A 359 4.78 15.55 5.82
CA LEU A 359 4.04 14.71 4.87
C LEU A 359 4.98 13.78 4.12
N PHE A 360 4.46 12.66 3.60
CA PHE A 360 5.23 11.65 2.90
C PHE A 360 4.73 11.30 1.50
N THR A 361 3.49 11.64 1.15
CA THR A 361 2.98 11.46 -0.21
C THR A 361 3.49 12.55 -1.16
N THR A 362 3.01 12.57 -2.41
CA THR A 362 3.27 13.68 -3.33
C THR A 362 2.77 15.03 -2.80
N ARG A 363 1.88 15.03 -1.79
CA ARG A 363 1.42 16.24 -1.09
C ARG A 363 2.54 16.98 -0.38
N TYR A 364 3.63 16.31 0.04
CA TYR A 364 4.82 16.99 0.56
C TYR A 364 5.42 17.97 -0.45
N LEU A 365 5.52 17.57 -1.71
CA LEU A 365 6.06 18.39 -2.78
C LEU A 365 5.15 19.59 -3.10
N ASN A 366 3.84 19.41 -2.97
CA ASN A 366 2.86 20.50 -3.08
C ASN A 366 2.94 21.43 -1.86
N TYR A 367 3.15 20.89 -0.66
CA TYR A 367 3.37 21.68 0.54
C TYR A 367 4.59 22.59 0.40
N LEU A 368 5.74 22.08 -0.06
CA LEU A 368 6.95 22.89 -0.24
C LEU A 368 6.73 24.05 -1.23
N ARG A 369 6.04 23.79 -2.34
CA ARG A 369 5.66 24.82 -3.33
C ARG A 369 4.70 25.86 -2.74
N TRP A 370 3.71 25.40 -1.98
CA TRP A 370 2.77 26.25 -1.29
C TRP A 370 3.46 27.11 -0.22
N LEU A 371 4.41 26.54 0.53
CA LEU A 371 5.23 27.21 1.54
C LEU A 371 6.14 28.27 0.91
N GLU A 372 6.71 27.99 -0.27
CA GLU A 372 7.49 28.98 -1.01
C GLU A 372 6.64 30.22 -1.35
N VAL A 373 5.42 30.01 -1.88
CA VAL A 373 4.50 31.12 -2.16
C VAL A 373 4.08 31.84 -0.87
N HIS A 374 3.81 31.09 0.21
CA HIS A 374 3.50 31.68 1.53
C HIS A 374 4.61 32.62 2.00
N ASN A 375 5.86 32.21 1.87
CA ASN A 375 7.01 33.01 2.25
C ASN A 375 7.21 34.25 1.34
N ILE A 376 6.99 34.12 0.03
CA ILE A 376 6.95 35.26 -0.91
C ILE A 376 5.84 36.25 -0.50
N MET A 377 4.69 35.74 -0.05
CA MET A 377 3.58 36.58 0.41
C MET A 377 3.92 37.31 1.71
N LEU A 378 4.52 36.63 2.70
CA LEU A 378 4.97 37.23 3.96
C LEU A 378 5.98 38.36 3.77
N ARG A 379 6.88 38.22 2.78
CA ARG A 379 7.87 39.26 2.44
C ARG A 379 7.31 40.40 1.58
N GLY A 380 6.04 40.32 1.15
CA GLY A 380 5.45 41.30 0.22
C GLY A 380 5.97 41.22 -1.22
N GLU A 381 6.83 40.25 -1.54
CA GLU A 381 7.49 40.10 -2.84
C GLU A 381 6.53 39.72 -3.97
N HIS A 382 5.39 39.11 -3.65
CA HIS A 382 4.31 38.82 -4.60
C HIS A 382 3.75 40.05 -5.32
N LEU A 383 4.01 41.26 -4.80
CA LEU A 383 3.66 42.54 -5.43
C LEU A 383 4.70 43.01 -6.46
N THR A 384 5.88 42.39 -6.48
CA THR A 384 6.94 42.67 -7.45
C THR A 384 6.78 41.80 -8.69
N LEU A 385 7.26 42.26 -9.85
CA LEU A 385 7.23 41.47 -11.08
C LEU A 385 7.99 40.14 -10.93
N SER A 386 9.15 40.15 -10.26
CA SER A 386 9.95 38.95 -10.04
C SER A 386 9.23 37.93 -9.15
N GLY A 387 8.68 38.38 -8.02
CA GLY A 387 7.95 37.49 -7.11
C GLY A 387 6.64 36.98 -7.71
N LEU A 388 5.93 37.80 -8.48
CA LEU A 388 4.73 37.38 -9.19
C LEU A 388 5.03 36.34 -10.29
N ASN A 389 6.11 36.54 -11.06
CA ASN A 389 6.56 35.54 -12.05
C ASN A 389 6.89 34.22 -11.36
N ARG A 390 7.57 34.26 -10.21
CA ARG A 390 7.86 33.06 -9.43
C ARG A 390 6.59 32.33 -8.96
N CYS A 391 5.57 33.06 -8.52
CA CYS A 391 4.27 32.47 -8.18
C CYS A 391 3.60 31.78 -9.38
N TRP A 392 3.71 32.36 -10.58
CA TRP A 392 3.20 31.76 -11.83
C TRP A 392 3.96 30.49 -12.21
N GLU A 393 5.29 30.49 -12.09
CA GLU A 393 6.12 29.29 -12.28
C GLU A 393 5.69 28.16 -11.35
N ILE A 394 5.56 28.45 -10.05
CA ILE A 394 5.13 27.46 -9.06
C ILE A 394 3.74 26.93 -9.40
N LYS A 395 2.80 27.81 -9.77
CA LYS A 395 1.44 27.42 -10.17
C LYS A 395 1.40 26.48 -11.37
N SER A 396 2.36 26.62 -12.30
CA SER A 396 2.44 25.76 -13.49
C SER A 396 2.81 24.30 -13.15
N ASP A 397 3.44 24.06 -12.00
CA ASP A 397 3.93 22.75 -11.56
C ASP A 397 3.38 22.42 -10.17
N PHE A 398 2.07 22.46 -10.00
CA PHE A 398 1.39 22.32 -8.71
C PHE A 398 0.17 21.39 -8.79
N ASN A 399 -0.03 20.56 -7.76
CA ASN A 399 -1.10 19.57 -7.65
C ASN A 399 -1.20 18.65 -8.89
N THR A 400 -2.29 18.73 -9.65
CA THR A 400 -2.53 17.89 -10.84
C THR A 400 -1.53 18.16 -11.96
N ASN A 401 -0.89 19.33 -11.97
CA ASN A 401 0.10 19.71 -12.96
C ASN A 401 1.53 19.34 -12.55
N LEU A 402 1.72 18.71 -11.38
CA LEU A 402 3.04 18.32 -10.89
C LEU A 402 3.72 17.37 -11.88
N SER A 403 4.84 17.82 -12.42
CA SER A 403 5.59 17.08 -13.44
C SER A 403 6.17 15.79 -12.87
N PRO A 404 6.02 14.64 -13.54
CA PRO A 404 6.64 13.38 -13.11
C PRO A 404 8.17 13.48 -12.89
N LYS A 405 8.85 14.39 -13.61
CA LYS A 405 10.29 14.62 -13.45
C LYS A 405 10.66 15.33 -12.14
N HIS A 406 9.72 16.05 -11.55
CA HIS A 406 9.90 16.77 -10.29
C HIS A 406 9.35 15.98 -9.09
N ILE A 407 8.80 14.78 -9.31
CA ILE A 407 8.41 13.87 -8.24
C ILE A 407 9.66 13.16 -7.73
N THR A 408 10.09 13.53 -6.53
CA THR A 408 11.23 12.93 -5.82
C THR A 408 10.78 12.42 -4.45
N TRP A 409 11.48 11.42 -3.93
CA TRP A 409 11.10 10.71 -2.69
C TRP A 409 12.15 10.79 -1.58
N TYR A 410 13.03 11.79 -1.62
CA TYR A 410 14.12 11.93 -0.63
C TYR A 410 13.59 12.14 0.80
N HIS A 411 12.39 12.71 0.95
CA HIS A 411 11.76 12.98 2.23
C HIS A 411 11.28 11.70 2.95
N LEU A 412 11.19 10.57 2.26
CA LEU A 412 10.90 9.26 2.88
C LEU A 412 12.01 8.81 3.84
N ASN A 413 13.22 9.35 3.72
CA ASN A 413 14.30 9.09 4.69
C ASN A 413 13.97 9.61 6.09
N ASN A 414 13.06 10.58 6.20
CA ASN A 414 12.58 11.11 7.47
C ASN A 414 11.25 10.45 7.90
N PHE A 415 10.86 9.35 7.24
CA PHE A 415 9.69 8.59 7.67
C PHE A 415 9.94 8.05 9.07
N TYR A 416 8.88 7.90 9.85
CA TYR A 416 8.87 7.59 11.28
C TYR A 416 9.41 6.18 11.66
N ILE A 417 10.42 5.65 10.94
CA ILE A 417 10.99 4.28 11.03
C ILE A 417 12.49 4.23 10.78
#